data_AF-A0A7V9Z0Q7-F1
#
_entry.id   AF-A0A7V9Z0Q7-F1
#
_cell.length_a   1.000
_cell.length_b   1.000
_cell.length_c   1.000
_cell.angle_alpha   90.00
_cell.angle_beta   90.00
_cell.angle_gamma   90.00
#
_symmetry.space_group_name_H-M   'P 1'
#
loop_
_entity.id
_entity.type
_entity.pdbx_description
1 polymer ?
#
loop_
_entity_poly.entity_id
_entity_poly.type
_entity_poly.pdbx_seq_one_letter_code
_entity_poly.pdbx_strand_id
1 'polypeptide(L)'
;MERRLTVGSLIKNKQRIEIAEFSSVIESKTMRSVIKIKQNNQSFKLLPISNELLLDSALKQGIPLDYKCRKGTCGKCAVEVIEGQNVLYPRTKRELEKFRDVNMRLACQARIK
;
A
#
# COMPACT_ATOMS: atom_id res chain seq x y z
N MET A 1 26.42 -54.70 -20.85
CA MET A 1 27.35 -53.78 -20.18
C MET A 1 26.57 -52.51 -19.87
N GLU A 2 25.92 -52.49 -18.71
CA GLU A 2 25.04 -51.42 -18.27
C GLU A 2 25.86 -50.35 -17.55
N ARG A 3 25.70 -49.08 -17.94
CA ARG A 3 26.20 -47.95 -17.16
C ARG A 3 25.13 -46.87 -17.11
N ARG A 4 24.19 -47.04 -16.17
CA ARG A 4 23.32 -45.96 -15.69
C ARG A 4 24.20 -44.98 -14.92
N LEU A 5 24.34 -43.77 -15.43
CA LEU A 5 24.90 -42.63 -14.69
C LEU A 5 23.78 -41.61 -14.49
N THR A 6 23.16 -41.66 -13.31
CA THR A 6 22.26 -40.65 -12.76
C THR A 6 23.08 -39.52 -12.14
N VAL A 7 23.04 -38.35 -12.76
CA VAL A 7 23.52 -37.07 -12.22
C VAL A 7 22.55 -35.98 -12.75
N GLY A 8 21.99 -35.05 -12.00
CA GLY A 8 22.06 -34.75 -10.58
C GLY A 8 21.10 -33.59 -10.30
N SER A 9 20.51 -33.61 -9.11
CA SER A 9 20.05 -32.44 -8.33
C SER A 9 18.96 -31.55 -8.94
N LEU A 10 17.68 -31.76 -8.58
CA LEU A 10 17.05 -31.11 -7.43
C LEU A 10 17.39 -29.62 -7.28
N ILE A 11 16.57 -28.77 -7.89
CA ILE A 11 16.25 -27.46 -7.31
C ILE A 11 14.78 -27.50 -6.94
N LYS A 12 14.51 -28.15 -5.80
CA LYS A 12 13.25 -27.97 -5.08
C LYS A 12 13.24 -26.55 -4.50
N ASN A 13 12.10 -25.91 -4.62
CA ASN A 13 11.56 -25.00 -3.63
C ASN A 13 12.25 -23.64 -3.45
N LYS A 14 11.75 -22.62 -4.16
CA LYS A 14 11.61 -21.28 -3.58
C LYS A 14 10.13 -20.93 -3.54
N GLN A 15 9.48 -21.48 -2.53
CA GLN A 15 8.47 -20.85 -1.70
C GLN A 15 7.56 -19.89 -2.47
N ARG A 16 6.46 -20.47 -2.97
CA ARG A 16 5.22 -19.74 -3.15
C ARG A 16 4.78 -19.35 -1.74
N ILE A 17 5.18 -18.15 -1.30
CA ILE A 17 4.80 -17.64 0.00
C ILE A 17 3.29 -17.42 -0.06
N GLU A 18 2.55 -18.19 0.72
CA GLU A 18 1.10 -18.06 0.90
C GLU A 18 0.86 -16.84 1.79
N ILE A 19 0.76 -15.66 1.16
CA ILE A 19 0.50 -14.36 1.81
C ILE A 19 -1.01 -14.25 2.17
N ALA A 20 -1.59 -15.32 2.71
CA ALA A 20 -3.01 -15.37 3.06
C ALA A 20 -3.25 -15.32 4.58
N GLU A 21 -2.27 -15.71 5.39
CA GLU A 21 -2.48 -15.93 6.84
C GLU A 21 -1.78 -14.93 7.76
N PHE A 22 -0.99 -13.99 7.23
CA PHE A 22 -0.28 -12.98 8.04
C PHE A 22 -1.14 -11.74 8.37
N SER A 23 -2.37 -11.66 7.86
CA SER A 23 -3.24 -10.49 8.04
C SER A 23 -3.90 -10.44 9.42
N SER A 24 -4.21 -11.60 10.02
CA SER A 24 -5.03 -11.67 11.24
C SER A 24 -4.27 -11.24 12.51
N VAL A 25 -2.94 -11.27 12.51
CA VAL A 25 -2.12 -10.90 13.69
C VAL A 25 -1.82 -9.40 13.73
N ILE A 26 -1.88 -8.70 12.60
CA ILE A 26 -1.57 -7.26 12.52
C ILE A 26 -2.78 -6.39 12.94
N GLU A 27 -3.98 -6.99 12.97
CA GLU A 27 -5.25 -6.31 13.21
C GLU A 27 -5.46 -5.77 14.64
N SER A 28 -4.67 -6.19 15.63
CA SER A 28 -5.02 -5.90 17.04
C SER A 28 -4.37 -4.65 17.65
N LYS A 29 -3.38 -4.01 17.01
CA LYS A 29 -2.52 -3.03 17.72
C LYS A 29 -2.49 -1.60 17.22
N THR A 30 -2.94 -1.28 16.01
CA THR A 30 -2.87 0.11 15.51
C THR A 30 -4.15 0.87 15.82
N MET A 31 -4.12 1.59 16.93
CA MET A 31 -5.17 2.40 17.56
C MET A 31 -6.22 3.01 16.60
N ARG A 32 -7.47 2.53 16.71
CA ARG A 32 -8.82 3.17 16.53
C ARG A 32 -9.03 4.29 15.49
N SER A 33 -8.08 4.58 14.63
CA SER A 33 -8.12 5.71 13.72
C SER A 33 -8.54 5.16 12.39
N VAL A 34 -9.61 5.68 11.80
CA VAL A 34 -10.03 5.31 10.45
C VAL A 34 -9.62 6.44 9.52
N ILE A 35 -8.99 6.11 8.39
CA ILE A 35 -8.73 7.09 7.34
C ILE A 35 -9.85 6.95 6.31
N LYS A 36 -10.52 8.06 6.00
CA LYS A 36 -11.48 8.13 4.89
C LYS A 36 -10.87 8.91 3.76
N ILE A 37 -10.81 8.30 2.59
CA ILE A 37 -10.29 8.92 1.38
C ILE A 37 -11.30 8.83 0.25
N LYS A 38 -11.22 9.74 -0.71
CA LYS A 38 -12.06 9.76 -1.91
C LYS A 38 -11.18 9.79 -3.15
N GLN A 39 -11.50 8.91 -4.11
CA GLN A 39 -10.83 8.82 -5.41
C GLN A 39 -11.86 8.50 -6.49
N ASN A 40 -11.79 9.15 -7.66
CA ASN A 40 -12.71 8.89 -8.77
C ASN A 40 -14.19 8.92 -8.36
N ASN A 41 -14.55 9.86 -7.48
CA ASN A 41 -15.90 10.00 -6.92
C ASN A 41 -16.37 8.83 -6.03
N GLN A 42 -15.50 7.87 -5.72
CA GLN A 42 -15.74 6.79 -4.76
C GLN A 42 -15.04 7.10 -3.44
N SER A 43 -15.70 6.83 -2.32
CA SER A 43 -15.13 6.99 -0.99
C SER A 43 -14.76 5.63 -0.41
N PHE A 44 -13.55 5.54 0.14
CA PHE A 44 -12.98 4.35 0.73
C PHE A 44 -12.59 4.62 2.16
N LYS A 45 -12.69 3.59 2.99
CA LYS A 45 -12.29 3.63 4.40
C LYS A 45 -11.21 2.59 4.58
N LEU A 46 -10.09 2.98 5.18
CA LEU A 46 -9.00 2.08 5.47
C LEU A 46 -8.45 2.29 6.87
N LEU A 47 -7.90 1.22 7.42
CA LEU A 47 -7.18 1.27 8.68
C LEU A 47 -5.73 1.72 8.41
N PRO A 48 -5.24 2.74 9.14
CA PRO A 48 -3.85 3.15 9.05
C PRO A 48 -2.95 2.05 9.60
N ILE A 49 -1.98 1.63 8.79
CA ILE A 49 -0.91 0.74 9.23
C ILE A 49 0.34 1.60 9.38
N SER A 50 0.81 1.77 10.62
CA SER A 50 1.97 2.62 10.91
C SER A 50 3.21 2.17 10.13
N ASN A 51 3.98 3.16 9.65
CA ASN A 51 5.18 2.97 8.84
C ASN A 51 4.96 2.40 7.42
N GLU A 52 3.71 2.34 6.95
CA GLU A 52 3.37 1.99 5.57
C GLU A 52 2.99 3.20 4.71
N LEU A 53 2.99 2.96 3.40
CA LEU A 53 2.41 3.88 2.42
C LEU A 53 0.89 3.72 2.41
N LEU A 54 0.17 4.83 2.30
CA LEU A 54 -1.29 4.84 2.20
C LEU A 54 -1.80 3.92 1.08
N LEU A 55 -1.11 3.93 -0.06
CA LEU A 55 -1.43 3.03 -1.18
C LEU A 55 -1.24 1.55 -0.81
N ASP A 56 -0.16 1.20 -0.11
CA ASP A 56 0.12 -0.21 0.21
C ASP A 56 -0.87 -0.74 1.26
N SER A 57 -1.16 0.06 2.29
CA SER A 57 -2.20 -0.27 3.28
C SER A 57 -3.58 -0.44 2.65
N ALA A 58 -3.94 0.41 1.68
CA ALA A 58 -5.20 0.30 0.96
C ALA A 58 -5.27 -0.99 0.13
N LEU A 59 -4.20 -1.32 -0.61
CA LEU A 59 -4.14 -2.53 -1.42
C LEU A 59 -4.18 -3.80 -0.57
N LYS A 60 -3.52 -3.81 0.59
CA LYS A 60 -3.59 -4.91 1.57
C LYS A 60 -4.99 -5.16 2.09
N GLN A 61 -5.78 -4.09 2.27
CA GLN A 61 -7.17 -4.17 2.69
C GLN A 61 -8.14 -4.46 1.53
N GLY A 62 -7.63 -4.68 0.31
CA GLY A 62 -8.46 -4.96 -0.87
C GLY A 62 -9.17 -3.75 -1.42
N ILE A 63 -8.70 -2.53 -1.12
CA ILE A 63 -9.30 -1.29 -1.63
C ILE A 63 -8.75 -1.01 -3.03
N PRO A 64 -9.62 -0.92 -4.06
CA PRO A 64 -9.20 -0.72 -5.43
C PRO A 64 -8.87 0.76 -5.69
N LEU A 65 -7.73 1.23 -5.18
CA LEU A 65 -7.23 2.56 -5.55
C LEU A 65 -6.64 2.54 -6.95
N ASP A 66 -6.89 3.59 -7.73
CA ASP A 66 -6.28 3.76 -9.05
C ASP A 66 -4.83 4.23 -8.87
N TYR A 67 -3.88 3.42 -9.32
CA TYR A 67 -2.47 3.77 -9.31
C TYR A 67 -1.80 3.22 -10.57
N LYS A 68 -0.91 4.02 -11.15
CA LYS A 68 -0.06 3.59 -12.29
C LYS A 68 1.41 3.50 -11.93
N CYS A 69 1.83 4.22 -10.88
CA CYS A 69 3.23 4.34 -10.50
C CYS A 69 3.37 4.36 -8.97
N ARG A 70 4.53 3.91 -8.47
CA ARG A 70 4.90 3.96 -7.04
C ARG A 70 5.93 5.05 -6.71
N LYS A 71 6.26 5.90 -7.69
CA LYS A 71 7.29 6.96 -7.56
C LYS A 71 6.71 8.38 -7.35
N GLY A 72 5.39 8.55 -7.50
CA GLY A 72 4.70 9.84 -7.38
C GLY A 72 4.86 10.79 -8.59
N THR A 73 5.30 10.27 -9.74
CA THR A 73 5.48 11.08 -10.96
C THR A 73 4.17 11.25 -11.75
N CYS A 74 3.34 10.19 -11.78
CA CYS A 74 2.17 10.08 -12.65
C CYS A 74 0.91 10.78 -12.13
N GLY A 75 0.79 11.02 -10.82
CA GLY A 75 -0.39 11.70 -10.23
C GLY A 75 -1.69 10.90 -10.16
N LYS A 76 -1.78 9.69 -10.76
CA LYS A 76 -3.00 8.87 -10.71
C LYS A 76 -3.41 8.43 -9.31
N CYS A 77 -2.42 8.21 -8.44
CA CYS A 77 -2.61 7.84 -7.03
C CYS A 77 -3.14 9.01 -6.17
N ALA A 78 -3.57 10.12 -6.77
CA ALA A 78 -4.10 11.27 -6.06
C ALA A 78 -5.46 10.92 -5.44
N VAL A 79 -5.55 11.13 -4.13
CA VAL A 79 -6.76 10.88 -3.35
C VAL A 79 -7.04 12.09 -2.47
N GLU A 80 -8.31 12.38 -2.26
CA GLU A 80 -8.76 13.40 -1.33
C GLU A 80 -8.92 12.77 0.05
N VAL A 81 -8.18 13.26 1.05
CA VAL A 81 -8.27 12.78 2.43
C VAL A 81 -9.37 13.54 3.15
N ILE A 82 -10.51 12.86 3.37
CA ILE A 82 -11.67 13.41 4.08
C ILE A 82 -11.44 13.35 5.59
N GLU A 83 -10.93 12.21 6.09
CA GLU A 83 -10.62 12.01 7.51
C GLU A 83 -9.28 11.28 7.68
N GLY A 84 -8.60 11.54 8.80
CA GLY A 84 -7.31 10.92 9.09
C GLY A 84 -6.10 11.69 8.56
N GLN A 85 -6.25 12.97 8.22
CA GLN A 85 -5.10 13.77 7.75
C GLN A 85 -4.02 13.96 8.83
N ASN A 86 -4.40 13.88 10.12
CA ASN A 86 -3.48 13.95 11.27
C ASN A 86 -2.67 12.67 11.50
N VAL A 87 -3.13 11.52 11.01
CA VAL A 87 -2.38 10.25 11.09
C VAL A 87 -1.42 10.06 9.92
N LEU A 88 -1.41 11.00 8.98
CA LEU A 88 -0.48 11.03 7.85
C LEU A 88 0.69 11.96 8.18
N TYR A 89 1.88 11.60 7.70
CA TYR A 89 3.03 12.49 7.70
C TYR A 89 2.72 13.80 6.92
N PRO A 90 3.43 14.90 7.22
CA PRO A 90 3.29 16.16 6.49
C PRO A 90 3.55 15.97 4.99
N ARG A 91 2.93 16.83 4.17
CA ARG A 91 3.04 16.73 2.71
C ARG A 91 4.49 16.85 2.25
N THR A 92 4.78 16.05 1.26
CA THR A 92 6.05 16.10 0.55
C THR A 92 6.11 17.36 -0.31
N LYS A 93 7.29 17.98 -0.48
CA LYS A 93 7.46 19.19 -1.32
C LYS A 93 6.83 19.04 -2.72
N ARG A 94 6.95 17.84 -3.32
CA ARG A 94 6.35 17.51 -4.63
C ARG A 94 4.82 17.55 -4.66
N GLU A 95 4.16 17.27 -3.55
CA GLU A 95 2.69 17.35 -3.46
C GLU A 95 2.24 18.79 -3.38
N LEU A 96 2.94 19.61 -2.59
CA LEU A 96 2.70 21.05 -2.48
C LEU A 96 2.89 21.79 -3.83
N GLU A 97 3.84 21.34 -4.64
CA GLU A 97 4.09 21.94 -5.96
C GLU A 97 3.00 21.58 -6.98
N LYS A 98 2.41 20.38 -6.89
CA LYS A 98 1.42 19.89 -7.88
C LYS A 98 -0.03 20.16 -7.50
N PHE A 99 -0.35 20.16 -6.20
CA PHE A 99 -1.70 20.35 -5.71
C PHE A 99 -1.72 21.53 -4.74
N ARG A 100 -2.43 22.60 -5.14
CA ARG A 100 -2.72 23.73 -4.25
C ARG A 100 -3.73 23.33 -3.16
N ASP A 101 -4.58 22.36 -3.46
CA ASP A 101 -5.64 21.91 -2.57
C ASP A 101 -5.11 21.21 -1.32
N VAL A 102 -5.69 21.57 -0.18
CA VAL A 102 -5.22 21.09 1.12
C VAL A 102 -5.60 19.61 1.36
N ASN A 103 -6.62 19.14 0.67
CA ASN A 103 -7.18 17.80 0.89
C ASN A 103 -6.66 16.75 -0.09
N MET A 104 -6.04 17.15 -1.21
CA MET A 104 -5.46 16.20 -2.16
C MET A 104 -4.05 15.76 -1.74
N ARG A 105 -3.83 14.45 -1.72
CA ARG A 105 -2.53 13.84 -1.47
C ARG A 105 -2.25 12.67 -2.42
N LEU A 106 -0.97 12.41 -2.67
CA LEU A 106 -0.53 11.26 -3.44
C LEU A 106 -0.45 10.05 -2.52
N ALA A 107 -1.38 9.11 -2.64
CA ALA A 107 -1.40 7.90 -1.81
C ALA A 107 -0.09 7.09 -1.90
N CYS A 108 0.63 7.20 -3.02
CA CYS A 108 1.91 6.54 -3.25
C CYS A 108 3.12 7.23 -2.59
N GLN A 109 2.97 8.44 -2.04
CA GLN A 109 4.00 9.15 -1.25
C GLN A 109 3.54 9.44 0.19
N ALA A 110 2.24 9.45 0.44
CA ALA A 110 1.67 9.62 1.77
C ALA A 110 2.06 8.43 2.66
N ARG A 111 2.86 8.70 3.69
CA ARG A 111 3.21 7.75 4.74
C ARG A 111 2.31 7.92 5.94
N ILE A 112 1.94 6.80 6.53
CA ILE A 112 1.14 6.73 7.76
C ILE A 112 2.08 6.77 8.96
N LYS A 113 1.74 7.58 9.95
CA LYS A 113 2.52 7.78 11.19
C LYS A 113 2.46 6.57 12.11
#